data_AF-A0A382YFB6-F1
#
_entry.id   AF-A0A382YFB6-F1
#
_cell.length_a   1.000
_cell.length_b   1.000
_cell.length_c   1.000
_cell.angle_alpha   90.00
_cell.angle_beta   90.00
_cell.angle_gamma   90.00
#
_symmetry.space_group_name_H-M   'P 1'
#
loop_
_entity.id
_entity.type
_entity.pdbx_description
1 polymer ?
#
loop_
_entity_poly.entity_id
_entity_poly.type
_entity_poly.pdbx_seq_one_letter_code
_entity_poly.pdbx_strand_id
1 'polypeptide(L)' 'METKEQSVTDAIDNDYKYGFTTNVESDTFAKGLDEGVVRAISKKKGEPDFMLN' A
#
# COMPACT_ATOMS: atom_id res chain seq x y z
N MET A 1 25.25 31.36 -26.41
CA MET A 1 24.67 30.80 -25.17
C MET A 1 23.41 30.07 -25.57
N GLU A 2 22.95 29.10 -24.78
CA GLU A 2 21.72 28.29 -24.97
C GLU A 2 21.79 27.03 -25.85
N THR A 3 22.38 25.95 -25.31
CA THR A 3 22.03 24.57 -25.74
C THR A 3 21.93 23.56 -24.59
N LYS A 4 21.94 24.02 -23.33
CA LYS A 4 21.99 23.13 -22.14
C LYS A 4 20.64 22.92 -21.45
N GLU A 5 19.71 23.86 -21.61
CA GLU A 5 18.40 23.82 -20.94
C GLU A 5 17.47 22.75 -21.55
N GLN A 6 17.44 22.64 -22.88
CA GLN A 6 16.55 21.72 -23.61
C GLN A 6 16.75 20.25 -23.19
N SER A 7 17.99 19.81 -22.97
CA SER A 7 18.28 18.41 -22.60
C SER A 7 17.81 18.02 -21.20
N VAL A 8 17.70 18.99 -20.27
CA VAL A 8 17.29 18.72 -18.89
C VAL A 8 15.78 18.66 -18.80
N THR A 9 15.07 19.52 -19.54
CA THR A 9 13.60 19.51 -19.62
C THR A 9 13.09 18.21 -20.21
N ASP A 10 13.71 17.74 -21.30
CA ASP A 10 13.35 16.46 -21.93
C ASP A 10 13.53 15.27 -20.97
N ALA A 11 14.55 15.28 -20.09
CA ALA A 11 14.78 14.22 -19.12
C ALA A 11 13.78 14.24 -17.95
N ILE A 12 13.20 15.40 -17.63
CA ILE A 12 12.22 15.59 -16.54
C ILE A 12 10.78 15.31 -17.04
N ASP A 13 10.46 15.67 -18.28
CA ASP A 13 9.15 15.44 -18.91
C ASP A 13 8.93 13.96 -19.29
N ASN A 14 9.95 13.12 -19.17
CA ASN A 14 9.76 11.67 -19.25
C ASN A 14 9.02 11.18 -18.00
N ASP A 15 7.72 10.93 -18.14
CA ASP A 15 6.89 10.27 -17.13
C ASP A 15 7.62 9.05 -16.56
N TYR A 16 7.58 8.91 -15.22
CA TYR A 16 8.13 7.75 -14.52
C TYR A 16 7.38 6.47 -14.95
N LYS A 17 7.86 5.82 -16.01
CA LYS A 17 7.27 4.62 -16.61
C LYS A 17 7.35 3.38 -15.72
N TYR A 18 8.17 3.41 -14.67
CA TYR A 18 8.48 2.26 -13.83
C TYR A 18 8.01 2.49 -12.39
N GLY A 19 6.69 2.59 -12.21
CA GLY A 19 6.06 2.44 -10.91
C GLY A 19 5.91 0.96 -10.58
N PHE A 20 6.41 0.51 -9.42
CA PHE A 20 6.15 -0.84 -8.94
C PHE A 20 4.72 -0.89 -8.38
N THR A 21 3.81 -1.58 -9.08
CA THR A 21 2.46 -1.88 -8.57
C THR A 21 2.37 -3.36 -8.23
N THR A 22 2.09 -3.68 -6.98
CA THR A 22 1.83 -5.06 -6.54
C THR A 22 0.38 -5.17 -6.11
N ASN A 23 -0.33 -6.15 -6.65
CA ASN A 23 -1.66 -6.50 -6.16
C ASN A 23 -1.50 -7.13 -4.77
N VAL A 24 -2.04 -6.46 -3.76
CA VAL A 24 -2.09 -6.98 -2.39
C VAL A 24 -3.51 -7.47 -2.14
N GLU A 25 -3.64 -8.69 -1.63
CA GLU A 25 -4.93 -9.18 -1.17
C GLU A 25 -5.38 -8.36 0.05
N SER A 26 -6.60 -7.82 -0.01
CA SER A 26 -7.18 -7.04 1.06
C SER A 26 -8.56 -7.59 1.39
N ASP A 27 -8.77 -7.88 2.67
CA ASP A 27 -10.07 -8.26 3.19
C ASP A 27 -10.71 -7.07 3.91
N THR A 28 -11.99 -6.85 3.63
CA THR A 28 -12.77 -5.81 4.29
C THR A 28 -13.66 -6.44 5.35
N PHE A 29 -13.65 -5.87 6.56
CA PHE A 29 -14.53 -6.25 7.65
C PHE A 29 -15.69 -5.26 7.77
N ALA A 30 -16.70 -5.61 8.58
CA ALA A 30 -17.82 -4.72 8.86
C ALA A 30 -17.33 -3.36 9.40
N LYS A 31 -18.12 -2.32 9.16
CA LYS A 31 -17.81 -0.98 9.67
C LYS A 31 -17.92 -0.99 11.20
N GLY A 32 -16.85 -0.59 11.87
CA GLY A 32 -16.75 -0.59 13.34
C GLY A 32 -15.67 -1.56 13.84
N LEU A 33 -15.12 -1.25 15.01
CA LEU A 33 -14.15 -2.10 15.70
C LEU A 33 -14.81 -2.63 16.98
N ASP A 34 -15.17 -3.91 16.98
CA ASP A 34 -15.67 -4.63 18.14
C ASP A 34 -14.79 -5.87 18.41
N GLU A 35 -14.92 -6.48 19.58
CA GLU A 35 -14.12 -7.66 19.92
C GLU A 35 -14.39 -8.87 18.99
N GLY A 36 -15.58 -8.96 18.39
CA GLY A 36 -15.91 -9.98 17.40
C GLY A 36 -15.10 -9.83 16.12
N VAL A 37 -14.98 -8.59 15.63
CA VAL A 37 -14.15 -8.20 14.47
C VAL A 37 -12.68 -8.48 14.75
N VAL A 38 -12.17 -8.09 15.93
CA VAL A 38 -10.78 -8.35 16.33
C VAL A 38 -10.49 -9.85 16.40
N ARG A 39 -11.38 -10.64 16.99
CA ARG A 39 -11.26 -12.11 17.04
C ARG A 39 -11.32 -12.74 15.64
N ALA A 40 -12.14 -12.22 14.73
CA ALA A 40 -12.22 -12.71 13.36
C ALA A 40 -10.94 -12.41 12.57
N ILE A 41 -10.37 -11.21 12.72
CA ILE A 41 -9.08 -10.83 12.12
C ILE A 41 -7.96 -11.72 12.64
N SER A 42 -7.88 -11.88 13.97
CA SER A 42 -6.85 -12.66 14.65
C SER A 42 -6.85 -14.14 14.23
N LYS A 43 -8.04 -14.76 14.15
CA LYS A 43 -8.21 -16.13 13.61
C LYS A 43 -7.77 -16.26 12.16
N LYS A 44 -8.09 -15.27 11.31
CA LYS A 44 -7.69 -15.28 9.90
C LYS A 44 -6.18 -15.16 9.72
N LYS A 45 -5.50 -14.46 10.63
CA LYS A 45 -4.04 -14.31 10.65
C LYS A 45 -3.29 -15.42 11.39
N GLY A 46 -4.00 -16.31 12.10
CA GLY A 46 -3.37 -17.36 12.91
C GLY A 46 -2.59 -16.81 14.11
N GLU A 47 -3.04 -15.70 14.67
CA GLU A 47 -2.39 -15.07 15.82
C GLU A 47 -2.68 -15.86 17.12
N PRO A 48 -1.75 -15.84 18.10
CA PRO A 48 -1.95 -16.50 19.38
C PRO A 48 -3.03 -15.87 20.27
N ASP A 49 -3.71 -16.68 21.08
CA ASP A 49 -4.80 -16.24 21.96
C ASP A 49 -4.40 -15.15 22.98
N PHE A 50 -3.12 -15.10 23.39
CA PHE A 50 -2.63 -14.08 24.34
C PHE A 50 -2.61 -12.65 23.77
N MET A 51 -2.86 -12.47 22.48
CA MET A 51 -2.94 -11.15 21.83
C MET A 51 -4.33 -10.50 21.94
N LEU A 52 -5.33 -11.23 22.45
CA LEU A 52 -6.75 -10.80 22.49
C LEU A 52 -7.21 -10.27 23.86
N ASN A 53 -6.27 -9.78 24.69
CA ASN A 53 -6.49 -9.43 26.10
C ASN A 53 -7.54 -8.34 26.37
#